data_AF-X1Q131-F1
#
_entry.id   AF-X1Q131-F1
#
_cell.length_a   1.000
_cell.length_b   1.000
_cell.length_c   1.000
_cell.angle_alpha   90.00
_cell.angle_beta   90.00
_cell.angle_gamma   90.00
#
_symmetry.space_group_name_H-M   'P 1'
#
loop_
_entity.id
_entity.type
_entity.pdbx_description
1 polymer ?
#
loop_
_entity_poly.entity_id
_entity_poly.type
_entity_poly.pdbx_seq_one_letter_code
_entity_poly.pdbx_strand_id
1 'polypeptide(L)' 'MSDKDEVIDGIRSTEGLRRGTVNLLTGVWTPGKVFYVDTTANGGSDSNSGLSPDDPVLKINYAMGLCTANKGDVIQV' A
#
# COMPACT_ATOMS: atom_id res chain seq x y z
N MET A 1 -17.50 2.49 -29.75
CA MET A 1 -16.61 1.77 -28.82
C MET A 1 -15.62 2.81 -28.29
N SER A 2 -15.93 3.69 -27.33
CA SER A 2 -16.38 3.60 -25.92
C SER A 2 -15.34 2.99 -24.98
N ASP A 3 -14.29 3.78 -24.72
CA ASP A 3 -13.62 4.10 -23.43
C ASP A 3 -13.26 2.97 -22.44
N LYS A 4 -13.39 1.69 -22.81
CA LYS A 4 -13.13 0.55 -21.92
C LYS A 4 -11.78 -0.12 -22.16
N ASP A 5 -11.03 0.33 -23.16
CA ASP A 5 -9.76 -0.29 -23.54
C ASP A 5 -8.53 0.48 -23.03
N GLU A 6 -8.69 1.70 -22.51
CA GLU A 6 -7.56 2.54 -22.07
C GLU A 6 -7.00 2.15 -20.68
N VAL A 7 -7.74 1.35 -19.90
CA VAL A 7 -7.29 0.94 -18.55
C VAL A 7 -6.16 -0.10 -18.61
N ILE A 8 -5.92 -0.75 -19.76
CA ILE A 8 -4.94 -1.85 -19.92
C ILE A 8 -3.73 -1.44 -20.79
N ASP A 9 -3.44 -0.14 -20.92
CA ASP A 9 -2.24 0.32 -21.64
C ASP A 9 -1.06 0.67 -20.70
N GLY A 10 -1.30 0.77 -19.38
CA GLY A 10 -0.25 1.06 -18.40
C GLY A 10 0.68 -0.11 -18.04
N ILE A 11 0.33 -1.35 -18.39
CA ILE A 11 1.08 -2.57 -18.02
C ILE A 11 1.94 -3.10 -19.18
N ARG A 12 1.76 -2.58 -20.41
CA ARG A 12 2.38 -3.11 -21.64
C ARG A 12 3.83 -2.68 -21.91
N SER A 13 4.57 -2.18 -20.90
CA SER A 13 6.02 -1.97 -21.03
C SER A 13 6.80 -2.96 -20.15
N THR A 14 6.79 -4.23 -20.55
CA THR A 14 7.58 -5.29 -19.92
C THR A 14 9.08 -5.19 -20.23
N GLU A 15 9.50 -4.25 -21.08
CA GLU A 15 10.92 -3.96 -21.37
C GLU A 15 11.60 -3.13 -20.25
N GLY A 16 10.82 -2.64 -19.26
CA GLY A 16 11.31 -1.84 -18.14
C GLY A 16 11.29 -2.53 -16.78
N LEU A 17 10.78 -3.76 -16.66
CA LEU A 17 10.65 -4.48 -15.38
C LEU A 17 12.00 -5.09 -14.98
N ARG A 18 13.00 -4.24 -14.69
CA ARG A 18 14.27 -4.67 -14.08
C ARG A 18 13.94 -5.40 -12.79
N ARG A 19 14.60 -6.55 -12.57
CA ARG A 19 14.56 -7.42 -11.36
C ARG A 19 14.94 -6.68 -10.07
N GLY A 20 14.23 -5.63 -9.73
CA GLY A 20 14.13 -5.01 -8.43
C GLY A 20 12.65 -5.03 -8.08
N THR A 21 12.33 -5.32 -6.82
CA THR A 21 10.97 -5.39 -6.29
C THR A 21 10.07 -4.35 -6.95
N VAL A 22 9.19 -4.77 -7.85
CA VAL A 22 8.13 -3.91 -8.35
C VAL A 22 7.26 -3.66 -7.14
N ASN A 23 7.25 -2.43 -6.64
CA ASN A 23 6.27 -2.04 -5.65
C ASN A 23 4.92 -1.99 -6.39
N LEU A 24 4.25 -3.15 -6.51
CA LEU A 24 2.97 -3.29 -7.21
C LEU A 24 1.86 -2.46 -6.55
N LEU A 25 2.14 -1.84 -5.40
CA LEU A 25 1.25 -0.93 -4.69
C LEU A 25 1.50 0.54 -5.04
N THR A 26 2.58 0.89 -5.76
CA THR A 26 2.71 2.25 -6.31
C THR A 26 1.62 2.44 -7.36
N GLY A 27 0.54 3.11 -6.96
CA GLY A 27 -0.65 3.30 -7.78
C GLY A 27 -1.84 2.40 -7.41
N VAL A 28 -1.76 1.59 -6.34
CA VAL A 28 -2.95 0.93 -5.80
C VAL A 28 -3.84 1.99 -5.18
N TRP A 29 -4.95 2.26 -5.85
CA TRP A 29 -6.02 3.07 -5.33
C TRP A 29 -6.86 2.23 -4.37
N THR A 30 -6.93 2.66 -3.12
CA THR A 30 -7.95 2.25 -2.18
C THR A 30 -8.89 3.45 -1.92
N PRO A 31 -10.21 3.23 -1.76
CA PRO A 31 -11.11 4.28 -1.29
C PRO A 31 -10.82 4.73 0.16
N GLY A 32 -10.00 3.98 0.89
CA GLY A 32 -9.61 4.21 2.28
C GLY A 32 -8.13 4.57 2.43
N LYS A 33 -7.59 4.33 3.62
CA LYS A 33 -6.18 4.56 3.96
C LYS A 33 -5.36 3.29 3.80
N VAL A 34 -4.08 3.45 3.50
CA VAL A 34 -3.08 2.39 3.62
C VAL A 34 -2.37 2.56 4.95
N PHE A 35 -2.38 1.52 5.79
CA PHE A 35 -1.64 1.46 7.04
C PHE A 35 -0.44 0.54 6.90
N TYR A 36 0.77 1.08 7.09
CA TYR A 36 2.03 0.36 6.99
C TYR A 36 2.43 -0.21 8.35
N VAL A 37 2.82 -1.48 8.37
CA VAL A 37 3.25 -2.22 9.55
C VAL A 37 4.65 -2.76 9.30
N ASP A 38 5.62 -2.41 10.14
CA ASP A 38 6.97 -2.96 10.04
C ASP A 38 7.49 -3.29 11.43
N THR A 39 7.95 -4.53 11.60
CA THR A 39 8.55 -5.01 12.86
C THR A 39 10.08 -4.93 12.86
N THR A 40 10.66 -4.58 11.72
CA THR A 40 12.11 -4.54 11.51
C THR A 40 12.72 -3.20 11.95
N ALA A 41 14.04 -3.09 11.81
CA ALA A 41 14.84 -1.97 12.29
C ALA A 41 14.52 -0.59 11.68
N ASN A 42 13.55 -0.51 10.75
CA ASN A 42 13.12 0.74 10.11
C ASN A 42 12.28 1.66 11.02
N GLY A 43 12.17 1.35 12.32
CA GLY A 43 11.59 2.28 13.30
C GLY A 43 10.08 2.14 13.50
N GLY A 44 9.52 0.95 13.25
CA GLY A 44 8.12 0.67 13.55
C GLY A 44 7.78 0.92 15.02
N SER A 45 6.75 1.72 15.27
CA SER A 45 6.25 2.03 16.61
C SER A 45 4.75 2.22 16.58
N ASP A 46 4.02 1.71 17.56
CA ASP A 46 2.57 1.99 17.67
C ASP A 46 2.28 3.47 17.99
N SER A 47 3.32 4.28 18.27
CA SER A 47 3.21 5.75 18.35
C SER A 47 3.23 6.45 16.98
N ASN A 48 3.63 5.75 15.91
CA ASN A 48 3.69 6.28 14.56
C ASN A 48 2.29 6.38 13.95
N SER A 49 2.15 7.15 12.87
CA SER A 49 0.85 7.30 12.20
C SER A 49 0.46 6.07 11.39
N GLY A 50 1.44 5.30 10.89
CA GLY A 50 1.22 4.20 9.97
C GLY A 50 0.82 4.63 8.57
N LEU A 51 0.84 5.92 8.23
CA LEU A 51 0.32 6.42 6.94
C LEU A 51 1.38 6.50 5.84
N SER A 52 2.63 6.13 6.13
CA SER A 52 3.70 6.00 5.15
C SER A 52 4.66 4.86 5.50
N PRO A 53 5.42 4.33 4.51
CA PRO A 53 6.46 3.32 4.77
C PRO A 53 7.58 3.80 5.70
N ASP A 54 7.85 5.11 5.72
CA ASP A 54 8.87 5.74 6.56
C ASP A 54 8.36 6.04 7.98
N ASP A 55 7.06 5.82 8.25
CA ASP A 55 6.41 6.00 9.56
C ASP A 55 5.45 4.83 9.88
N PRO A 56 5.93 3.57 9.89
CA PRO A 56 5.06 2.40 10.04
C PRO A 56 4.69 2.14 11.51
N VAL A 57 3.54 1.51 11.75
CA VAL A 57 3.21 1.00 13.09
C VAL A 57 3.89 -0.32 13.36
N LEU A 58 4.01 -0.72 14.63
CA LEU A 58 4.76 -1.92 15.00
C LEU A 58 3.92 -3.19 14.89
N LYS A 59 2.62 -3.15 15.27
CA LYS A 59 1.79 -4.36 15.37
C LYS A 59 0.65 -4.34 14.36
N ILE A 60 0.43 -5.49 13.71
CA ILE A 60 -0.73 -5.69 12.83
C ILE A 60 -2.06 -5.50 13.56
N ASN A 61 -2.16 -5.95 14.82
CA ASN A 61 -3.35 -5.75 15.64
C ASN A 61 -3.62 -4.27 15.93
N TYR A 62 -2.57 -3.46 16.04
CA TYR A 62 -2.73 -2.02 16.21
C TYR A 62 -3.25 -1.37 14.92
N ALA A 63 -2.68 -1.72 13.75
CA ALA A 63 -3.18 -1.26 12.46
C ALA A 63 -4.65 -1.64 12.21
N MET A 64 -5.07 -2.86 12.58
CA MET A 64 -6.48 -3.27 12.50
C MET A 64 -7.40 -2.39 13.34
N GLY A 65 -6.93 -1.88 14.49
CA GLY A 65 -7.69 -0.94 15.32
C GLY A 65 -7.81 0.47 14.73
N LEU A 66 -6.92 0.84 13.80
CA LEU A 66 -6.97 2.12 13.07
C LEU A 66 -7.90 2.07 11.86
N CYS A 67 -8.21 0.86 11.37
CA CYS A 67 -9.12 0.68 10.25
C CYS A 67 -10.54 1.14 10.59
N THR A 68 -11.17 1.82 9.64
CA THR A 68 -12.58 2.16 9.68
C THR A 68 -13.35 1.20 8.79
N ALA A 69 -14.30 0.47 9.38
CA ALA A 69 -15.14 -0.47 8.65
C ALA A 69 -15.81 0.18 7.43
N ASN A 70 -15.88 -0.56 6.32
CA ASN A 70 -16.50 -0.14 5.06
C ASN A 70 -15.87 1.09 4.39
N LYS A 71 -14.64 1.47 4.75
CA LYS A 71 -13.86 2.51 4.03
C LYS A 71 -12.85 1.95 3.05
N GLY A 72 -12.66 0.62 3.03
CA GLY A 72 -11.74 -0.05 2.12
C GLY A 72 -10.27 0.08 2.52
N ASP A 73 -9.98 0.40 3.77
CA ASP A 73 -8.61 0.50 4.28
C ASP A 73 -7.80 -0.78 4.01
N VAL A 74 -6.50 -0.60 3.74
CA VAL A 74 -5.55 -1.68 3.43
C VAL A 74 -4.45 -1.68 4.48
N ILE A 75 -4.06 -2.87 4.96
CA ILE A 75 -2.88 -3.03 5.80
C ILE A 75 -1.75 -3.60 4.94
N GLN A 76 -0.63 -2.90 4.92
CA GLN A 76 0.59 -3.31 4.23
C GLN A 76 1.66 -3.68 5.26
N VAL A 77 2.25 -4.87 5.13
CA VAL A 77 3.35 -5.38 5.96
C VAL A 77 4.65 -5.41 5.15
#